data_AF-A0AAV7H615-F1
#
_entry.id   AF-A0AAV7H615-F1
#
_cell.length_a   1.000
_cell.length_b   1.000
_cell.length_c   1.000
_cell.angle_alpha   90.00
_cell.angle_beta   90.00
_cell.angle_gamma   90.00
#
_symmetry.space_group_name_H-M   'P 1'
#
loop_
_entity.id
_entity.type
_entity.pdbx_description
1 polymer ?
#
loop_
_entity_poly.entity_id
_entity_poly.type
_entity_poly.pdbx_seq_one_letter_code
_entity_poly.pdbx_strand_id
1 'polypeptide(L)'
;MGVLEGECGSVDAGKHECSCVIIGISTVLRAGTIVGALQWQVRVWALWALLTPPAFASPAPFFPTIFSLFARPKPCFFSISFGMNDLRVKVAQAVHVLNHDAQSSNRVAANQWLVQFQKMEAAWEVAASLLTSSSDPIISSNFEVEFFAAQILRRKIQNDGYHLQLGAKGSLFNALLLAARRFSLGPPQLLTQICLALSALVLRAVEHKMPIEQFFSSLNELQSQENGNAAVLEMLTVLPEEVVEVNNGDGSIDAGSRCQFTRELLSHTPIVLEFLLLQSEQNLVLLLQSEQNLKNSTTLQEKNKKILRCLLSWVRVGCFSEIHPSALPTHPLLNFVFKSLQVPTSFDVSIEVLIELVCSSAYANTLRKGLPQVLLSRIPYLKEMLLLPALNSRDEKVIGGFAFLMSEVGQAAPALIAEASPEALMLADALLSCVSFPSEDWEIPDSTLQFWCSLASYLLGLDLSKADSTKNILDVFSPVFLTLLDALLLRAQVVDTVCTVNNGAFVIPDGLINFRTNLEEILVDICQLLGPSIYMQKVLEAEWLSYF
;
A
#
# COMPACT_ATOMS: atom_id res chain seq x y z
N MET A 1 34.32 -16.22 -37.50
CA MET A 1 35.38 -16.03 -38.51
C MET A 1 35.31 -14.59 -38.97
N GLY A 2 36.44 -13.86 -38.90
CA GLY A 2 36.60 -12.41 -39.15
C GLY A 2 36.34 -11.57 -37.89
N VAL A 3 37.30 -11.07 -37.09
CA VAL A 3 38.66 -10.49 -37.25
C VAL A 3 38.68 -9.13 -37.97
N LEU A 4 39.35 -8.16 -37.29
CA LEU A 4 40.06 -6.93 -37.73
C LEU A 4 39.47 -5.63 -37.18
N GLU A 5 40.20 -4.60 -36.74
CA GLU A 5 41.56 -4.34 -36.23
C GLU A 5 41.64 -2.80 -36.00
N GLY A 6 42.52 -2.32 -35.09
CA GLY A 6 43.05 -0.93 -35.02
C GLY A 6 42.33 0.03 -34.05
N GLU A 7 42.86 0.34 -32.85
CA GLU A 7 43.86 1.39 -32.51
C GLU A 7 43.39 2.82 -32.88
N CYS A 8 43.36 3.84 -32.02
CA CYS A 8 44.40 4.33 -31.09
C CYS A 8 43.82 5.46 -30.18
N GLY A 9 44.44 5.71 -29.01
CA GLY A 9 44.48 7.06 -28.40
C GLY A 9 43.83 7.25 -27.02
N SER A 10 44.64 7.21 -25.97
CA SER A 10 44.31 7.64 -24.59
C SER A 10 44.16 9.15 -24.46
N VAL A 11 43.26 9.62 -23.59
CA VAL A 11 43.54 10.36 -22.33
C VAL A 11 42.25 11.04 -21.80
N ASP A 12 42.04 10.81 -20.50
CA ASP A 12 41.34 11.61 -19.47
C ASP A 12 39.82 11.59 -19.22
N ALA A 13 39.59 11.45 -17.90
CA ALA A 13 38.51 11.95 -17.05
C ALA A 13 37.11 11.31 -17.20
N GLY A 14 36.88 10.34 -16.31
CA GLY A 14 35.57 9.75 -16.07
C GLY A 14 34.52 10.77 -15.63
N LYS A 15 33.36 10.68 -16.30
CA LYS A 15 32.04 10.98 -15.75
C LYS A 15 31.13 9.88 -16.28
N HIS A 16 30.87 8.87 -15.45
CA HIS A 16 29.75 7.97 -15.68
C HIS A 16 28.47 8.71 -15.27
N GLU A 17 27.75 9.20 -16.29
CA GLU A 17 26.31 9.44 -16.21
C GLU A 17 25.62 8.07 -16.02
N CYS A 18 25.09 7.82 -14.83
CA CYS A 18 24.11 6.77 -14.63
C CYS A 18 22.74 7.33 -15.03
N SER A 19 22.26 6.90 -16.20
CA SER A 19 20.84 6.95 -16.55
C SER A 19 20.04 6.08 -15.57
N CYS A 20 19.27 6.71 -14.69
CA CYS A 20 18.18 6.05 -13.98
C CYS A 20 16.90 6.23 -14.79
N VAL A 21 16.37 5.09 -15.28
CA VAL A 21 15.02 4.93 -15.82
C VAL A 21 14.03 5.24 -14.69
N ILE A 22 13.22 6.28 -14.87
CA ILE A 22 12.09 6.64 -14.00
C ILE A 22 10.81 6.22 -14.72
N ILE A 23 10.13 5.21 -14.17
CA ILE A 23 8.71 4.90 -14.34
C ILE A 23 8.27 4.71 -12.88
N GLY A 24 7.39 5.48 -12.24
CA GLY A 24 6.12 6.06 -12.66
C GLY A 24 5.11 5.67 -11.56
N ILE A 25 5.02 6.43 -10.47
CA ILE A 25 3.97 6.31 -9.45
C ILE A 25 3.45 7.73 -9.20
N SER A 26 2.23 7.98 -9.68
CA SER A 26 1.47 9.19 -9.40
C SER A 26 0.32 8.88 -8.45
N THR A 27 0.08 9.83 -7.53
CA THR A 27 -1.19 10.16 -6.87
C THR A 27 -1.72 9.26 -5.73
N VAL A 28 -1.42 9.64 -4.47
CA VAL A 28 -2.42 9.87 -3.38
C VAL A 28 -1.83 10.88 -2.39
N LEU A 29 -2.20 12.15 -2.50
CA LEU A 29 -1.94 13.17 -1.47
C LEU A 29 -3.17 14.08 -1.36
N ARG A 30 -4.09 13.75 -0.44
CA ARG A 30 -5.12 14.70 0.02
C ARG A 30 -4.59 15.50 1.21
N ALA A 31 -4.32 16.77 0.96
CA ALA A 31 -4.04 17.81 1.94
C ALA A 31 -5.35 18.34 2.55
N GLY A 32 -5.41 18.46 3.88
CA GLY A 32 -6.59 19.05 4.54
C GLY A 32 -6.67 18.92 6.07
N THR A 33 -5.56 18.86 6.81
CA THR A 33 -5.53 19.09 8.27
C THR A 33 -4.11 19.52 8.72
N ILE A 34 -3.61 20.62 8.14
CA ILE A 34 -2.18 21.02 8.12
C ILE A 34 -1.76 21.90 9.32
N VAL A 35 -2.26 21.60 10.52
CA VAL A 35 -1.69 22.14 11.77
C VAL A 35 -1.26 21.04 12.75
N GLY A 36 -1.79 19.81 12.64
CA GLY A 36 -1.30 18.63 13.39
C GLY A 36 -0.11 17.91 12.74
N ALA A 37 0.18 18.20 11.46
CA ALA A 37 1.26 17.58 10.68
C ALA A 37 2.69 18.00 11.12
N LEU A 38 2.82 19.04 11.95
CA LEU A 38 4.11 19.48 12.51
C LEU A 38 4.70 18.49 13.54
N GLN A 39 3.89 17.64 14.19
CA GLN A 39 4.38 16.55 15.07
C GLN A 39 4.80 15.29 14.29
N TRP A 40 4.34 15.15 13.04
CA TRP A 40 4.66 14.03 12.15
C TRP A 40 6.12 14.09 11.63
N GLN A 41 6.72 15.30 11.57
CA GLN A 41 8.03 15.57 10.97
C GLN A 41 9.26 15.20 11.84
N VAL A 42 9.12 15.03 13.16
CA VAL A 42 10.24 14.54 14.02
C VAL A 42 10.56 13.07 13.75
N ARG A 43 9.57 12.29 13.28
CA ARG A 43 9.76 10.87 12.92
C ARG A 43 10.46 10.65 11.58
N VAL A 44 10.47 11.63 10.67
CA VAL A 44 11.19 11.51 9.38
C VAL A 44 12.65 11.97 9.50
N TRP A 45 12.98 12.81 10.49
CA TRP A 45 14.33 13.37 10.68
C TRP A 45 15.37 12.38 11.24
N ALA A 46 14.96 11.39 12.04
CA ALA A 46 15.85 10.30 12.49
C ALA A 46 16.17 9.29 11.36
N LEU A 47 15.41 9.33 10.27
CA LEU A 47 15.57 8.46 9.10
C LEU A 47 16.68 8.93 8.13
N TRP A 48 17.18 10.17 8.25
CA TRP A 48 18.13 10.76 7.28
C TRP A 48 19.62 10.72 7.70
N ALA A 49 19.96 10.67 9.00
CA ALA A 49 21.37 10.72 9.45
C ALA A 49 22.06 9.33 9.56
N LEU A 50 21.31 8.23 9.38
CA LEU A 50 21.80 6.85 9.53
C LEU A 50 22.13 6.14 8.20
N LEU A 51 21.98 6.81 7.05
CA LEU A 51 22.16 6.24 5.72
C LEU A 51 23.55 6.55 5.10
N THR A 52 24.68 6.20 5.77
CA THR A 52 26.04 5.79 5.24
C THR A 52 27.32 6.37 5.95
N PRO A 53 28.43 5.59 6.13
CA PRO A 53 29.70 5.98 6.84
C PRO A 53 30.90 6.27 5.86
N PRO A 54 32.21 6.51 6.23
CA PRO A 54 32.93 6.30 7.52
C PRO A 54 34.06 7.31 7.96
N ALA A 55 34.68 7.01 9.12
CA ALA A 55 36.12 7.14 9.47
C ALA A 55 36.64 8.20 10.48
N PHE A 56 37.39 7.68 11.47
CA PHE A 56 38.47 8.22 12.34
C PHE A 56 38.48 9.69 12.79
N ALA A 57 38.34 9.92 14.10
CA ALA A 57 39.32 10.60 14.97
C ALA A 57 38.81 10.66 16.44
N SER A 58 39.72 10.50 17.40
CA SER A 58 39.51 10.69 18.85
C SER A 58 40.25 11.97 19.32
N PRO A 59 40.12 12.46 20.57
CA PRO A 59 39.30 13.63 20.87
C PRO A 59 40.07 14.79 21.57
N ALA A 60 39.43 15.94 21.73
CA ALA A 60 39.84 16.95 22.72
C ALA A 60 38.61 17.64 23.36
N PRO A 61 38.70 18.10 24.64
CA PRO A 61 37.55 18.12 25.56
C PRO A 61 37.19 19.54 26.02
N PHE A 62 35.91 19.93 26.04
CA PHE A 62 35.47 21.06 26.89
C PHE A 62 33.98 20.98 27.25
N PHE A 63 33.71 21.33 28.52
CA PHE A 63 32.45 21.60 29.22
C PHE A 63 31.75 20.45 30.01
N PRO A 64 31.77 20.53 31.37
CA PRO A 64 31.12 19.59 32.26
C PRO A 64 29.80 20.15 32.82
N THR A 65 28.67 19.43 32.67
CA THR A 65 27.60 19.45 33.71
C THR A 65 26.60 18.27 33.68
N ILE A 66 26.64 17.34 32.71
CA ILE A 66 25.66 16.21 32.66
C ILE A 66 26.33 14.82 32.74
N PHE A 67 27.66 14.74 32.80
CA PHE A 67 28.38 13.44 32.76
C PHE A 67 28.41 12.65 34.08
N SER A 68 27.95 13.20 35.21
CA SER A 68 28.06 12.55 36.52
C SER A 68 27.02 11.43 36.78
N LEU A 69 26.03 11.24 35.90
CA LEU A 69 25.00 10.20 36.05
C LEU A 69 25.25 8.92 35.21
N PHE A 70 26.30 8.89 34.38
CA PHE A 70 26.57 7.78 33.46
C PHE A 70 28.02 7.24 33.56
N ALA A 71 28.49 6.94 34.77
CA ALA A 71 29.75 6.23 34.99
C ALA A 71 29.53 4.72 35.25
N ARG A 72 30.34 3.86 34.59
CA ARG A 72 30.28 2.38 34.58
C ARG A 72 30.61 1.73 35.94
N PRO A 73 30.13 0.51 36.20
CA PRO A 73 30.94 -0.51 36.88
C PRO A 73 31.17 -1.78 36.03
N LYS A 74 32.32 -2.44 36.29
CA LYS A 74 32.77 -3.72 35.70
C LYS A 74 32.01 -4.93 36.30
N PRO A 75 32.01 -6.12 35.65
CA PRO A 75 30.99 -7.14 35.86
C PRO A 75 31.33 -8.13 36.98
N CYS A 76 30.35 -8.40 37.85
CA CYS A 76 30.28 -9.62 38.66
C CYS A 76 28.93 -10.28 38.37
N PHE A 77 28.89 -11.60 38.20
CA PHE A 77 27.74 -12.36 37.68
C PHE A 77 26.42 -12.25 38.49
N PHE A 78 26.43 -11.66 39.69
CA PHE A 78 25.23 -11.28 40.46
C PHE A 78 24.66 -9.88 40.13
N SER A 79 25.36 -9.10 39.28
CA SER A 79 25.10 -7.68 39.00
C SER A 79 24.24 -7.44 37.74
N ILE A 80 23.93 -8.49 36.96
CA ILE A 80 23.23 -8.39 35.66
C ILE A 80 21.78 -7.90 35.84
N SER A 81 21.06 -8.42 36.85
CA SER A 81 19.69 -7.98 37.15
C SER A 81 19.62 -6.51 37.60
N PHE A 82 20.64 -6.04 38.33
CA PHE A 82 20.71 -4.65 38.81
C PHE A 82 21.03 -3.66 37.67
N GLY A 83 21.89 -4.05 36.72
CA GLY A 83 22.22 -3.23 35.55
C GLY A 83 21.09 -3.13 34.51
N MET A 84 20.28 -4.19 34.36
CA MET A 84 19.16 -4.19 33.41
C MET A 84 18.06 -3.19 33.82
N ASN A 85 17.72 -3.13 35.11
CA ASN A 85 16.74 -2.15 35.61
C ASN A 85 17.24 -0.70 35.47
N ASP A 86 18.53 -0.45 35.70
CA ASP A 86 19.16 0.85 35.46
C ASP A 86 19.08 1.27 33.98
N LEU A 87 19.34 0.34 33.05
CA LEU A 87 19.21 0.60 31.62
C LEU A 87 17.78 0.88 31.18
N ARG A 88 16.79 0.14 31.70
CA ARG A 88 15.36 0.41 31.42
C ARG A 88 14.97 1.83 31.83
N VAL A 89 15.37 2.26 33.02
CA VAL A 89 15.11 3.61 33.52
C VAL A 89 15.80 4.66 32.64
N LYS A 90 17.05 4.43 32.25
CA LYS A 90 17.80 5.33 31.35
C LYS A 90 17.15 5.46 29.98
N VAL A 91 16.66 4.37 29.40
CA VAL A 91 15.90 4.39 28.15
C VAL A 91 14.61 5.20 28.31
N ALA A 92 13.84 4.94 29.37
CA ALA A 92 12.60 5.68 29.63
C ALA A 92 12.84 7.20 29.79
N GLN A 93 13.89 7.59 30.52
CA GLN A 93 14.28 8.98 30.69
C GLN A 93 14.74 9.62 29.38
N ALA A 94 15.57 8.94 28.59
CA ALA A 94 16.04 9.46 27.32
C ALA A 94 14.91 9.61 26.30
N VAL A 95 13.95 8.68 26.25
CA VAL A 95 12.75 8.80 25.41
C VAL A 95 11.91 9.99 25.85
N HIS A 96 11.70 10.18 27.16
CA HIS A 96 10.97 11.32 27.68
C HIS A 96 11.64 12.66 27.33
N VAL A 97 12.96 12.78 27.53
CA VAL A 97 13.73 13.97 27.15
C VAL A 97 13.61 14.23 25.65
N LEU A 98 13.74 13.20 24.81
CA LEU A 98 13.63 13.33 23.36
C LEU A 98 12.29 13.94 22.93
N ASN A 99 11.19 13.52 23.56
CA ASN A 99 9.84 13.92 23.15
C ASN A 99 9.35 15.21 23.83
N HIS A 100 9.82 15.52 25.04
CA HIS A 100 9.17 16.55 25.89
C HIS A 100 10.10 17.65 26.38
N ASP A 101 11.43 17.50 26.30
CA ASP A 101 12.35 18.54 26.76
C ASP A 101 12.26 19.78 25.87
N ALA A 102 12.19 20.97 26.46
CA ALA A 102 12.08 22.23 25.73
C ALA A 102 13.36 22.59 24.97
N GLN A 103 14.53 22.20 25.48
CA GLN A 103 15.83 22.50 24.90
C GLN A 103 16.20 21.52 23.78
N SER A 104 16.47 22.06 22.58
CA SER A 104 16.87 21.26 21.43
C SER A 104 18.19 20.51 21.65
N SER A 105 19.13 21.08 22.40
CA SER A 105 20.40 20.42 22.75
C SER A 105 20.20 19.13 23.54
N ASN A 106 19.27 19.12 24.49
CA ASN A 106 18.97 17.94 25.32
C ASN A 106 18.29 16.86 24.48
N ARG A 107 17.35 17.24 23.60
CA ARG A 107 16.73 16.31 22.65
C ARG A 107 17.75 15.67 21.71
N VAL A 108 18.71 16.44 21.21
CA VAL A 108 19.80 15.92 20.36
C VAL A 108 20.70 14.96 21.14
N ALA A 109 21.09 15.30 22.38
CA ALA A 109 21.90 14.44 23.22
C ALA A 109 21.17 13.12 23.57
N ALA A 110 19.89 13.19 23.90
CA ALA A 110 19.05 12.02 24.13
C ALA A 110 18.93 11.13 22.89
N ASN A 111 18.69 11.73 21.71
CA ASN A 111 18.66 11.00 20.44
C ASN A 111 20.00 10.30 20.15
N GLN A 112 21.12 11.00 20.31
CA GLN A 112 22.45 10.42 20.12
C GLN A 112 22.67 9.22 21.04
N TRP A 113 22.30 9.34 22.31
CA TRP A 113 22.40 8.23 23.26
C TRP A 113 21.52 7.04 22.85
N LEU A 114 20.27 7.29 22.44
CA LEU A 114 19.34 6.25 21.97
C LEU A 114 19.85 5.55 20.69
N VAL A 115 20.48 6.28 19.78
CA VAL A 115 21.14 5.72 18.59
C VAL A 115 22.32 4.82 18.97
N GLN A 116 23.11 5.21 19.98
CA GLN A 116 24.18 4.34 20.47
C GLN A 116 23.63 3.11 21.19
N PHE A 117 22.57 3.28 21.98
CA PHE A 117 21.88 2.17 22.64
C PHE A 117 21.36 1.13 21.65
N GLN A 118 20.78 1.54 20.51
CA GLN A 118 20.32 0.62 19.45
C GLN A 118 21.41 -0.33 18.92
N LYS A 119 22.68 0.09 19.00
CA LYS A 119 23.84 -0.71 18.57
C LYS A 119 24.34 -1.67 19.64
N MET A 120 23.88 -1.55 20.89
CA MET A 120 24.31 -2.40 21.99
C MET A 120 23.58 -3.75 21.97
N GLU A 121 24.26 -4.83 22.37
CA GLU A 121 23.63 -6.15 22.55
C GLU A 121 22.52 -6.12 23.61
N ALA A 122 22.70 -5.33 24.67
CA ALA A 122 21.70 -5.17 25.74
C ALA A 122 20.36 -4.61 25.23
N ALA A 123 20.31 -3.99 24.05
CA ALA A 123 19.08 -3.44 23.49
C ALA A 123 18.03 -4.53 23.21
N TRP A 124 18.44 -5.75 22.86
CA TRP A 124 17.54 -6.88 22.66
C TRP A 124 16.72 -7.19 23.92
N GLU A 125 17.42 -7.46 25.02
CA GLU A 125 16.81 -7.84 26.30
C GLU A 125 16.05 -6.68 26.94
N VAL A 126 16.61 -5.46 26.90
CA VAL A 126 15.96 -4.28 27.47
C VAL A 126 14.68 -3.95 26.71
N ALA A 127 14.68 -3.94 25.37
CA ALA A 127 13.48 -3.65 24.60
C ALA A 127 12.42 -4.76 24.74
N ALA A 128 12.80 -6.04 24.68
CA ALA A 128 11.88 -7.15 24.92
C ALA A 128 11.23 -7.04 26.30
N SER A 129 12.03 -6.76 27.32
CA SER A 129 11.51 -6.66 28.68
C SER A 129 10.59 -5.45 28.92
N LEU A 130 10.85 -4.31 28.29
CA LEU A 130 9.96 -3.14 28.34
C LEU A 130 8.56 -3.48 27.78
N LEU A 131 8.47 -4.35 26.79
CA LEU A 131 7.20 -4.79 26.20
C LEU A 131 6.49 -5.87 27.04
N THR A 132 7.23 -6.74 27.72
CA THR A 132 6.64 -7.87 28.47
C THR A 132 6.33 -7.55 29.93
N SER A 133 6.99 -6.56 30.55
CA SER A 133 6.80 -6.21 31.96
C SER A 133 5.46 -5.51 32.21
N SER A 134 4.50 -6.19 32.82
CA SER A 134 3.13 -5.69 33.01
C SER A 134 2.96 -4.72 34.19
N SER A 135 3.94 -4.60 35.10
CA SER A 135 3.67 -4.05 36.44
C SER A 135 4.90 -3.42 37.13
N ASP A 136 5.74 -2.66 36.42
CA ASP A 136 6.79 -1.88 37.08
C ASP A 136 6.23 -0.47 37.47
N PRO A 137 6.02 -0.16 38.76
CA PRO A 137 5.45 1.12 39.20
C PRO A 137 6.38 2.33 38.92
N ILE A 138 7.64 2.10 38.55
CA ILE A 138 8.64 3.12 38.22
C ILE A 138 8.50 3.60 36.77
N ILE A 139 8.02 2.72 35.88
CA ILE A 139 7.75 3.00 34.46
C ILE A 139 6.25 2.84 34.30
N SER A 140 5.48 3.81 34.82
CA SER A 140 4.04 3.88 34.51
C SER A 140 3.90 3.71 32.99
N SER A 141 3.10 2.72 32.56
CA SER A 141 2.94 2.26 31.18
C SER A 141 2.95 3.42 30.18
N ASN A 142 4.13 3.77 29.69
CA ASN A 142 4.33 4.94 28.85
C ASN A 142 4.37 4.43 27.41
N PHE A 143 3.28 4.69 26.69
CA PHE A 143 3.13 4.36 25.28
C PHE A 143 4.38 4.73 24.46
N GLU A 144 5.03 5.87 24.75
CA GLU A 144 6.22 6.29 24.01
C GLU A 144 7.41 5.37 24.21
N VAL A 145 7.61 4.86 25.42
CA VAL A 145 8.70 3.94 25.76
C VAL A 145 8.43 2.55 25.18
N GLU A 146 7.18 2.07 25.31
CA GLU A 146 6.75 0.79 24.72
C GLU A 146 6.85 0.83 23.18
N PHE A 147 6.41 1.93 22.56
CA PHE A 147 6.50 2.12 21.11
C PHE A 147 7.96 2.20 20.64
N PHE A 148 8.81 2.93 21.35
CA PHE A 148 10.24 2.96 21.06
C PHE A 148 10.87 1.56 21.18
N ALA A 149 10.52 0.79 22.22
CA ALA A 149 11.01 -0.57 22.39
C ALA A 149 10.62 -1.49 21.22
N ALA A 150 9.35 -1.44 20.77
CA ALA A 150 8.89 -2.20 19.61
C ALA A 150 9.64 -1.82 18.33
N GLN A 151 9.88 -0.53 18.09
CA GLN A 151 10.65 -0.05 16.93
C GLN A 151 12.11 -0.50 16.95
N ILE A 152 12.76 -0.46 18.13
CA ILE A 152 14.11 -0.98 18.27
C ILE A 152 14.16 -2.46 17.90
N LEU A 153 13.25 -3.26 18.46
CA LEU A 153 13.23 -4.70 18.17
C LEU A 153 13.04 -4.94 16.67
N ARG A 154 12.04 -4.31 16.03
CA ARG A 154 11.84 -4.45 14.58
C ARG A 154 13.13 -4.17 13.80
N ARG A 155 13.77 -3.02 14.05
CA ARG A 155 14.99 -2.61 13.35
C ARG A 155 16.16 -3.55 13.61
N LYS A 156 16.38 -3.97 14.86
CA LYS A 156 17.46 -4.90 15.20
C LYS A 156 17.24 -6.27 14.57
N ILE A 157 15.99 -6.74 14.50
CA ILE A 157 15.64 -7.98 13.79
C ILE A 157 15.93 -7.85 12.31
N GLN A 158 15.56 -6.73 11.70
CA GLN A 158 15.80 -6.48 10.28
C GLN A 158 17.30 -6.45 9.92
N ASN A 159 18.11 -5.76 10.75
CA ASN A 159 19.53 -5.56 10.48
C ASN A 159 20.43 -6.73 10.94
N ASP A 160 20.21 -7.22 12.17
CA ASP A 160 21.12 -8.13 12.88
C ASP A 160 20.49 -9.51 13.10
N GLY A 161 19.22 -9.73 12.72
CA GLY A 161 18.45 -10.91 13.09
C GLY A 161 18.99 -12.24 12.55
N TYR A 162 19.73 -12.21 11.44
CA TYR A 162 20.42 -13.39 10.90
C TYR A 162 21.47 -13.95 11.85
N HIS A 163 22.18 -13.07 12.57
CA HIS A 163 23.27 -13.44 13.45
C HIS A 163 22.82 -13.93 14.83
N LEU A 164 21.52 -13.82 15.16
CA LEU A 164 21.00 -14.31 16.43
C LEU A 164 21.06 -15.84 16.51
N GLN A 165 21.54 -16.35 17.65
CA GLN A 165 21.50 -17.77 17.94
C GLN A 165 20.04 -18.29 18.01
N LEU A 166 19.84 -19.55 17.63
CA LEU A 166 18.52 -20.18 17.57
C LEU A 166 17.73 -20.06 18.89
N GLY A 167 18.38 -20.30 20.04
CA GLY A 167 17.74 -20.15 21.34
C GLY A 167 17.24 -18.72 21.60
N ALA A 168 18.03 -17.72 21.22
CA ALA A 168 17.67 -16.31 21.37
C ALA A 168 16.52 -15.92 20.43
N LYS A 169 16.48 -16.45 19.19
CA LYS A 169 15.34 -16.26 18.27
C LYS A 169 14.04 -16.80 18.88
N GLY A 170 14.06 -18.01 19.44
CA GLY A 170 12.89 -18.61 20.10
C GLY A 170 12.42 -17.83 21.34
N SER A 171 13.35 -17.38 22.20
CA SER A 171 13.01 -16.54 23.35
C SER A 171 12.40 -15.20 22.93
N LEU A 172 12.95 -14.56 21.90
CA LEU A 172 12.45 -13.29 21.37
C LEU A 172 11.07 -13.44 20.73
N PHE A 173 10.86 -14.52 19.97
CA PHE A 173 9.57 -14.88 19.39
C PHE A 173 8.47 -14.97 20.47
N ASN A 174 8.74 -15.73 21.54
CA ASN A 174 7.80 -15.86 22.67
C ASN A 174 7.56 -14.52 23.40
N ALA A 175 8.60 -13.69 23.55
CA ALA A 175 8.47 -12.37 24.18
C ALA A 175 7.57 -11.43 23.33
N LEU A 176 7.74 -11.43 22.01
CA LEU A 176 6.92 -10.64 21.08
C LEU A 176 5.47 -11.14 21.03
N LEU A 177 5.23 -12.45 21.06
CA LEU A 177 3.88 -13.02 21.17
C LEU A 177 3.20 -12.58 22.48
N LEU A 178 3.92 -12.64 23.60
CA LEU A 178 3.40 -12.18 24.89
C LEU A 178 3.08 -10.67 24.86
N ALA A 179 3.94 -9.86 24.25
CA ALA A 179 3.71 -8.44 24.05
C ALA A 179 2.47 -8.19 23.18
N ALA A 180 2.34 -8.85 22.03
CA ALA A 180 1.20 -8.68 21.14
C ALA A 180 -0.12 -9.07 21.82
N ARG A 181 -0.11 -10.14 22.63
CA ARG A 181 -1.26 -10.49 23.47
C ARG A 181 -1.62 -9.36 24.45
N ARG A 182 -0.62 -8.85 25.19
CA ARG A 182 -0.82 -7.74 26.14
C ARG A 182 -1.42 -6.51 25.46
N PHE A 183 -0.96 -6.16 24.27
CA PHE A 183 -1.39 -4.97 23.55
C PHE A 183 -2.51 -5.22 22.53
N SER A 184 -3.20 -6.37 22.60
CA SER A 184 -4.33 -6.73 21.73
C SER A 184 -5.47 -5.70 21.76
N LEU A 185 -5.73 -5.12 22.93
CA LEU A 185 -6.66 -4.01 23.16
C LEU A 185 -5.95 -2.66 23.37
N GLY A 186 -4.63 -2.62 23.19
CA GLY A 186 -3.82 -1.43 23.39
C GLY A 186 -3.87 -0.48 22.19
N PRO A 187 -3.00 0.55 22.18
CA PRO A 187 -2.87 1.46 21.06
C PRO A 187 -2.54 0.69 19.77
N PRO A 188 -3.31 0.86 18.67
CA PRO A 188 -3.18 0.04 17.47
C PRO A 188 -1.79 0.16 16.85
N GLN A 189 -1.21 1.37 16.85
CA GLN A 189 0.12 1.63 16.32
C GLN A 189 1.22 0.81 17.03
N LEU A 190 1.08 0.59 18.35
CA LEU A 190 2.04 -0.22 19.10
C LEU A 190 1.90 -1.70 18.74
N LEU A 191 0.67 -2.21 18.66
CA LEU A 191 0.40 -3.57 18.24
C LEU A 191 0.97 -3.85 16.85
N THR A 192 0.73 -2.97 15.87
CA THR A 192 1.32 -3.07 14.52
C THR A 192 2.85 -3.15 14.57
N GLN A 193 3.54 -2.30 15.35
CA GLN A 193 5.01 -2.36 15.45
C GLN A 193 5.50 -3.69 16.05
N ILE A 194 4.80 -4.22 17.04
CA ILE A 194 5.13 -5.53 17.65
C ILE A 194 4.92 -6.65 16.62
N CYS A 195 3.79 -6.64 15.90
CA CYS A 195 3.48 -7.64 14.88
C CYS A 195 4.47 -7.57 13.71
N LEU A 196 4.90 -6.37 13.28
CA LEU A 196 5.93 -6.19 12.26
C LEU A 196 7.30 -6.73 12.72
N ALA A 197 7.68 -6.47 13.99
CA ALA A 197 8.88 -7.06 14.56
C ALA A 197 8.83 -8.59 14.56
N LEU A 198 7.67 -9.16 14.90
CA LEU A 198 7.43 -10.60 14.88
C LEU A 198 7.51 -11.17 13.45
N SER A 199 6.86 -10.54 12.47
CA SER A 199 6.93 -10.94 11.06
C SER A 199 8.36 -10.89 10.50
N ALA A 200 9.10 -9.84 10.81
CA ALA A 200 10.51 -9.72 10.43
C ALA A 200 11.37 -10.84 11.02
N LEU A 201 11.05 -11.32 12.24
CA LEU A 201 11.74 -12.41 12.91
C LEU A 201 11.41 -13.76 12.28
N VAL A 202 10.13 -14.00 12.00
CA VAL A 202 9.63 -15.21 11.35
C VAL A 202 10.27 -15.37 9.96
N LEU A 203 10.35 -14.28 9.19
CA LEU A 203 10.98 -14.26 7.87
C LEU A 203 12.50 -14.55 7.92
N ARG A 204 13.18 -14.16 9.00
CA ARG A 204 14.63 -14.40 9.21
C ARG A 204 14.92 -15.67 10.02
N ALA A 205 13.88 -16.45 10.33
CA ALA A 205 13.96 -17.76 10.96
C ALA A 205 13.80 -18.91 9.95
N VAL A 206 13.79 -18.62 8.64
CA VAL A 206 13.60 -19.58 7.53
C VAL A 206 14.69 -20.64 7.41
N GLU A 207 15.84 -20.46 8.05
CA GLU A 207 16.84 -21.52 8.21
C GLU A 207 16.33 -22.70 9.08
N HIS A 208 15.22 -22.52 9.80
CA HIS A 208 14.51 -23.58 10.50
C HIS A 208 13.47 -24.23 9.60
N LYS A 209 13.26 -25.54 9.79
CA LYS A 209 12.52 -26.36 8.83
C LYS A 209 11.06 -25.93 8.58
N MET A 210 10.38 -25.16 9.47
CA MET A 210 9.00 -24.63 9.30
C MET A 210 8.68 -23.46 10.30
N PRO A 211 9.20 -22.23 10.14
CA PRO A 211 8.90 -21.12 11.05
C PRO A 211 7.44 -20.64 10.95
N ILE A 212 6.77 -20.85 9.81
CA ILE A 212 5.39 -20.41 9.61
C ILE A 212 4.43 -21.35 10.32
N GLU A 213 4.67 -22.65 10.33
CA GLU A 213 3.83 -23.60 11.10
C GLU A 213 3.81 -23.27 12.60
N GLN A 214 4.97 -22.94 13.18
CA GLN A 214 5.06 -22.53 14.58
C GLN A 214 4.29 -21.23 14.81
N PHE A 215 4.41 -20.26 13.90
CA PHE A 215 3.66 -19.03 13.95
C PHE A 215 2.14 -19.26 13.93
N PHE A 216 1.63 -20.05 12.98
CA PHE A 216 0.20 -20.37 12.89
C PHE A 216 -0.30 -21.17 14.09
N SER A 217 0.53 -22.02 14.69
CA SER A 217 0.21 -22.73 15.93
C SER A 217 0.00 -21.73 17.09
N SER A 218 0.90 -20.75 17.23
CA SER A 218 0.75 -19.68 18.23
C SER A 218 -0.44 -18.75 17.96
N LEU A 219 -0.80 -18.51 16.71
CA LEU A 219 -2.02 -17.75 16.38
C LEU A 219 -3.28 -18.47 16.89
N ASN A 220 -3.35 -19.80 16.72
CA ASN A 220 -4.49 -20.59 17.22
C ASN A 220 -4.61 -20.51 18.75
N GLU A 221 -3.48 -20.60 19.46
CA GLU A 221 -3.46 -20.40 20.93
C GLU A 221 -3.95 -19.00 21.32
N LEU A 222 -3.56 -17.96 20.59
CA LEU A 222 -4.02 -16.59 20.84
C LEU A 222 -5.52 -16.42 20.57
N GLN A 223 -6.08 -17.04 19.54
CA GLN A 223 -7.52 -16.98 19.25
C GLN A 223 -8.38 -17.52 20.40
N SER A 224 -7.87 -18.51 21.15
CA SER A 224 -8.57 -19.06 22.32
C SER A 224 -8.68 -18.09 23.51
N GLN A 225 -7.94 -16.98 23.48
CA GLN A 225 -7.88 -16.01 24.56
C GLN A 225 -8.84 -14.85 24.32
N GLU A 226 -9.27 -14.20 25.41
CA GLU A 226 -10.13 -13.03 25.34
C GLU A 226 -9.48 -11.91 24.49
N ASN A 227 -10.20 -11.43 23.48
CA ASN A 227 -9.75 -10.38 22.55
C ASN A 227 -8.52 -10.72 21.68
N GLY A 228 -8.08 -11.99 21.65
CA GLY A 228 -6.92 -12.43 20.86
C GLY A 228 -7.06 -12.20 19.35
N ASN A 229 -8.29 -12.21 18.82
CA ASN A 229 -8.56 -12.02 17.39
C ASN A 229 -8.04 -10.69 16.85
N ALA A 230 -7.97 -9.63 17.67
CA ALA A 230 -7.42 -8.34 17.22
C ALA A 230 -5.92 -8.42 16.92
N ALA A 231 -5.16 -9.10 17.80
CA ALA A 231 -3.73 -9.35 17.58
C ALA A 231 -3.50 -10.32 16.42
N VAL A 232 -4.30 -11.38 16.33
CA VAL A 232 -4.22 -12.37 15.23
C VAL A 232 -4.49 -11.71 13.88
N LEU A 233 -5.52 -10.87 13.77
CA LEU A 233 -5.83 -10.14 12.53
C LEU A 233 -4.69 -9.21 12.13
N GLU A 234 -4.10 -8.49 13.08
CA GLU A 234 -2.96 -7.60 12.81
C GLU A 234 -1.73 -8.40 12.37
N MET A 235 -1.41 -9.50 13.04
CA MET A 235 -0.31 -10.42 12.69
C MET A 235 -0.48 -10.99 11.29
N LEU A 236 -1.69 -11.43 10.93
CA LEU A 236 -2.00 -11.94 9.59
C LEU A 236 -1.96 -10.83 8.54
N THR A 237 -2.21 -9.57 8.89
CA THR A 237 -2.13 -8.43 7.97
C THR A 237 -0.68 -8.08 7.65
N VAL A 238 0.17 -7.96 8.66
CA VAL A 238 1.54 -7.46 8.47
C VAL A 238 2.53 -8.52 8.02
N LEU A 239 2.21 -9.81 8.16
CA LEU A 239 3.09 -10.90 7.75
C LEU A 239 3.33 -10.94 6.23
N PRO A 240 2.31 -10.91 5.36
CA PRO A 240 2.50 -10.77 3.92
C PRO A 240 3.17 -9.45 3.52
N GLU A 241 2.85 -8.35 4.21
CA GLU A 241 3.40 -7.01 3.92
C GLU A 241 4.91 -6.98 4.09
N GLU A 242 5.45 -7.59 5.15
CA GLU A 242 6.91 -7.67 5.37
C GLU A 242 7.61 -8.46 4.25
N VAL A 243 6.95 -9.45 3.63
CA VAL A 243 7.50 -10.15 2.44
C VAL A 243 7.59 -9.21 1.24
N VAL A 244 6.54 -8.42 1.00
CA VAL A 244 6.49 -7.46 -0.11
C VAL A 244 7.49 -6.32 0.10
N GLU A 245 7.63 -5.80 1.33
CA GLU A 245 8.62 -4.77 1.65
C GLU A 245 10.05 -5.25 1.37
N VAL A 246 10.39 -6.48 1.78
CA VAL A 246 11.72 -7.06 1.51
C VAL A 246 11.95 -7.23 0.00
N ASN A 247 10.92 -7.59 -0.77
CA ASN A 247 11.04 -7.73 -2.23
C ASN A 247 11.44 -6.43 -2.94
N ASN A 248 11.09 -5.28 -2.38
CA ASN A 248 11.23 -3.97 -3.02
C ASN A 248 12.49 -3.19 -2.62
N GLY A 249 13.35 -3.71 -1.72
CA GLY A 249 14.54 -2.95 -1.32
C GLY A 249 15.52 -3.57 -0.35
N ASP A 250 15.26 -4.75 0.23
CA ASP A 250 16.19 -5.36 1.19
C ASP A 250 16.89 -6.61 0.61
N GLY A 251 18.15 -6.44 0.22
CA GLY A 251 19.02 -7.53 -0.24
C GLY A 251 19.50 -8.47 0.87
N SER A 252 19.04 -8.30 2.12
CA SER A 252 19.45 -9.14 3.26
C SER A 252 18.99 -10.60 3.15
N ILE A 253 17.91 -10.87 2.38
CA ILE A 253 17.35 -12.22 2.19
C ILE A 253 17.54 -12.67 0.73
N ASP A 254 18.15 -13.83 0.54
CA ASP A 254 18.30 -14.38 -0.81
C ASP A 254 16.94 -14.70 -1.44
N ALA A 255 16.87 -14.64 -2.78
CA ALA A 255 15.63 -14.87 -3.51
C ALA A 255 15.05 -16.28 -3.30
N GLY A 256 15.89 -17.30 -3.06
CA GLY A 256 15.46 -18.67 -2.84
C GLY A 256 14.70 -18.84 -1.52
N SER A 257 15.27 -18.33 -0.42
CA SER A 257 14.60 -18.32 0.87
C SER A 257 13.31 -17.49 0.86
N ARG A 258 13.26 -16.37 0.13
CA ARG A 258 12.02 -15.60 -0.05
C ARG A 258 10.94 -16.40 -0.78
N CYS A 259 11.28 -17.04 -1.90
CA CYS A 259 10.33 -17.88 -2.62
C CYS A 259 9.83 -19.06 -1.78
N GLN A 260 10.71 -19.69 -0.99
CA GLN A 260 10.32 -20.75 -0.06
C GLN A 260 9.34 -20.25 1.00
N PHE A 261 9.65 -19.11 1.61
CA PHE A 261 8.79 -18.46 2.59
C PHE A 261 7.41 -18.13 2.03
N THR A 262 7.35 -17.49 0.86
CA THR A 262 6.09 -17.16 0.19
C THR A 262 5.27 -18.43 -0.10
N ARG A 263 5.92 -19.52 -0.53
CA ARG A 263 5.23 -20.79 -0.77
C ARG A 263 4.65 -21.40 0.51
N GLU A 264 5.43 -21.43 1.59
CA GLU A 264 4.98 -21.92 2.89
C GLU A 264 3.83 -21.03 3.42
N LEU A 265 3.93 -19.71 3.28
CA LEU A 265 2.89 -18.76 3.66
C LEU A 265 1.59 -19.03 2.91
N LEU A 266 1.66 -19.18 1.59
CA LEU A 266 0.50 -19.45 0.74
C LEU A 266 -0.15 -20.80 1.04
N SER A 267 0.59 -21.79 1.53
CA SER A 267 0.02 -23.07 1.96
C SER A 267 -0.99 -22.94 3.12
N HIS A 268 -0.89 -21.86 3.91
CA HIS A 268 -1.83 -21.54 4.99
C HIS A 268 -3.01 -20.66 4.55
N THR A 269 -3.11 -20.31 3.26
CA THR A 269 -4.22 -19.50 2.72
C THR A 269 -5.61 -20.00 3.16
N PRO A 270 -5.94 -21.31 3.10
CA PRO A 270 -7.28 -21.76 3.48
C PRO A 270 -7.66 -21.39 4.92
N ILE A 271 -6.73 -21.53 5.86
CA ILE A 271 -6.92 -21.21 7.28
C ILE A 271 -7.19 -19.71 7.46
N VAL A 272 -6.48 -18.88 6.70
CA VAL A 272 -6.65 -17.42 6.78
C VAL A 272 -7.95 -16.96 6.17
N LEU A 273 -8.34 -17.49 5.00
CA LEU A 273 -9.61 -17.14 4.38
C LEU A 273 -10.79 -17.59 5.26
N GLU A 274 -10.70 -18.76 5.90
CA GLU A 274 -11.69 -19.23 6.87
C GLU A 274 -11.78 -18.30 8.09
N PHE A 275 -10.63 -17.91 8.67
CA PHE A 275 -10.60 -16.95 9.77
C PHE A 275 -11.24 -15.61 9.40
N LEU A 276 -10.88 -15.04 8.24
CA LEU A 276 -11.44 -13.76 7.77
C LEU A 276 -12.94 -13.87 7.52
N LEU A 277 -13.40 -15.00 6.97
CA LEU A 277 -14.82 -15.25 6.76
C LEU A 277 -15.57 -15.26 8.10
N LEU A 278 -15.07 -16.02 9.06
CA LEU A 278 -15.65 -16.09 10.41
C LEU A 278 -15.70 -14.71 11.08
N GLN A 279 -14.63 -13.91 10.98
CA GLN A 279 -14.62 -12.55 11.52
C GLN A 279 -15.64 -11.64 10.81
N SER A 280 -15.78 -11.77 9.48
CA SER A 280 -16.73 -10.97 8.71
C SER A 280 -18.19 -11.29 9.04
N GLU A 281 -18.53 -12.57 9.21
CA GLU A 281 -19.88 -13.03 9.55
C GLU A 281 -20.27 -12.65 10.97
N GLN A 282 -19.37 -12.84 11.94
CA GLN A 282 -19.58 -12.39 13.31
C GLN A 282 -19.82 -10.88 13.38
N ASN A 283 -19.04 -10.10 12.64
CA ASN A 283 -19.18 -8.65 12.61
C ASN A 283 -20.50 -8.22 11.96
N LEU A 284 -20.94 -8.91 10.91
CA LEU A 284 -22.24 -8.68 10.27
C LEU A 284 -23.40 -8.94 11.22
N VAL A 285 -23.37 -10.04 11.98
CA VAL A 285 -24.39 -10.35 12.98
C VAL A 285 -24.47 -9.26 14.06
N LEU A 286 -23.31 -8.80 14.55
CA LEU A 286 -23.26 -7.70 15.53
C LEU A 286 -23.78 -6.38 14.96
N LEU A 287 -23.49 -6.09 13.68
CA LEU A 287 -23.99 -4.89 13.01
C LEU A 287 -25.52 -4.88 12.98
N LEU A 288 -26.14 -5.99 12.54
CA LEU A 288 -27.61 -6.13 12.50
C LEU A 288 -28.26 -6.04 13.88
N GLN A 289 -27.57 -6.49 14.94
CA GLN A 289 -28.06 -6.38 16.32
C GLN A 289 -27.84 -4.98 16.93
N SER A 290 -26.93 -4.19 16.38
CA SER A 290 -26.47 -2.91 16.94
C SER A 290 -27.18 -1.67 16.38
N GLU A 291 -28.21 -1.83 15.55
CA GLU A 291 -28.92 -0.74 14.85
C GLU A 291 -29.46 0.38 15.77
N GLN A 292 -29.53 0.15 17.09
CA GLN A 292 -29.95 1.16 18.08
C GLN A 292 -28.79 1.95 18.74
N ASN A 293 -27.52 1.66 18.45
CA ASN A 293 -26.36 2.31 19.07
C ASN A 293 -25.29 2.77 18.05
N LEU A 294 -25.32 4.07 17.68
CA LEU A 294 -24.41 4.69 16.70
C LEU A 294 -22.91 4.48 17.01
N LYS A 295 -22.49 4.50 18.29
CA LYS A 295 -21.08 4.30 18.68
C LYS A 295 -20.56 2.90 18.38
N ASN A 296 -21.43 1.89 18.46
CA ASN A 296 -21.06 0.51 18.15
C ASN A 296 -20.91 0.33 16.64
N SER A 297 -21.76 0.98 15.85
CA SER A 297 -21.71 0.93 14.39
C SER A 297 -20.35 1.38 13.82
N THR A 298 -19.80 2.52 14.27
CA THR A 298 -18.49 3.01 13.81
C THR A 298 -17.36 2.04 14.16
N THR A 299 -17.37 1.46 15.36
CA THR A 299 -16.36 0.49 15.79
C THR A 299 -16.40 -0.79 14.95
N LEU A 300 -17.60 -1.26 14.62
CA LEU A 300 -17.81 -2.45 13.79
C LEU A 300 -17.43 -2.18 12.32
N GLN A 301 -17.65 -0.96 11.80
CA GLN A 301 -17.16 -0.55 10.48
C GLN A 301 -15.63 -0.51 10.41
N GLU A 302 -14.95 0.01 11.45
CA GLU A 302 -13.48 -0.04 11.53
C GLU A 302 -12.95 -1.48 11.58
N LYS A 303 -13.70 -2.41 12.20
CA LYS A 303 -13.35 -3.85 12.12
C LYS A 303 -13.46 -4.38 10.69
N ASN A 304 -14.50 -4.03 9.93
CA ASN A 304 -14.60 -4.43 8.50
C ASN A 304 -13.39 -3.93 7.71
N LYS A 305 -12.98 -2.68 7.94
CA LYS A 305 -11.79 -2.11 7.31
C LYS A 305 -10.53 -2.90 7.63
N LYS A 306 -10.34 -3.35 8.88
CA LYS A 306 -9.20 -4.20 9.26
C LYS A 306 -9.26 -5.58 8.58
N ILE A 307 -10.43 -6.20 8.50
CA ILE A 307 -10.61 -7.48 7.78
C ILE A 307 -10.23 -7.32 6.30
N LEU A 308 -10.67 -6.24 5.66
CA LEU A 308 -10.35 -5.94 4.26
C LEU A 308 -8.87 -5.65 4.06
N ARG A 309 -8.20 -4.95 4.99
CA ARG A 309 -6.75 -4.75 4.93
C ARG A 309 -5.97 -6.05 5.05
N CYS A 310 -6.40 -6.94 5.95
CA CYS A 310 -5.81 -8.28 6.02
C CYS A 310 -6.02 -9.01 4.69
N LEU A 311 -7.23 -9.01 4.12
CA LEU A 311 -7.48 -9.62 2.82
C LEU A 311 -6.57 -9.03 1.73
N LEU A 312 -6.45 -7.71 1.65
CA LEU A 312 -5.60 -7.01 0.69
C LEU A 312 -4.14 -7.46 0.76
N SER A 313 -3.57 -7.56 1.97
CA SER A 313 -2.19 -8.03 2.16
C SER A 313 -1.98 -9.45 1.61
N TRP A 314 -2.97 -10.33 1.75
CA TRP A 314 -2.92 -11.70 1.24
C TRP A 314 -3.13 -11.77 -0.27
N VAL A 315 -3.99 -10.90 -0.84
CA VAL A 315 -4.16 -10.78 -2.29
C VAL A 315 -2.83 -10.39 -2.94
N ARG A 316 -2.10 -9.42 -2.37
CA ARG A 316 -0.79 -8.95 -2.87
C ARG A 316 0.29 -10.04 -2.96
N VAL A 317 0.25 -11.03 -2.08
CA VAL A 317 1.16 -12.19 -2.14
C VAL A 317 0.61 -13.34 -2.97
N GLY A 318 -0.59 -13.20 -3.55
CA GLY A 318 -1.16 -14.12 -4.51
C GLY A 318 -2.05 -15.22 -3.92
N CYS A 319 -2.73 -14.99 -2.80
CA CYS A 319 -3.54 -16.03 -2.12
C CYS A 319 -4.67 -16.63 -2.99
N PHE A 320 -5.19 -15.90 -3.97
CA PHE A 320 -6.22 -16.41 -4.90
C PHE A 320 -5.67 -17.13 -6.13
N SER A 321 -4.35 -17.25 -6.29
CA SER A 321 -3.72 -17.84 -7.49
C SER A 321 -4.05 -19.33 -7.67
N GLU A 322 -4.28 -20.04 -6.56
CA GLU A 322 -4.57 -21.48 -6.54
C GLU A 322 -6.08 -21.79 -6.57
N ILE A 323 -6.95 -20.78 -6.40
CA ILE A 323 -8.39 -20.98 -6.37
C ILE A 323 -8.91 -21.19 -7.79
N HIS A 324 -9.72 -22.23 -7.99
CA HIS A 324 -10.32 -22.51 -9.29
C HIS A 324 -11.22 -21.34 -9.74
N PRO A 325 -11.10 -20.84 -10.98
CA PRO A 325 -11.83 -19.65 -11.44
C PRO A 325 -13.36 -19.73 -11.27
N SER A 326 -13.95 -20.92 -11.34
CA SER A 326 -15.40 -21.11 -11.17
C SER A 326 -15.89 -20.91 -9.73
N ALA A 327 -15.02 -21.04 -8.73
CA ALA A 327 -15.39 -20.88 -7.32
C ALA A 327 -15.32 -19.42 -6.86
N LEU A 328 -14.56 -18.59 -7.58
CA LEU A 328 -14.33 -17.18 -7.28
C LEU A 328 -15.60 -16.31 -7.26
N PRO A 329 -16.52 -16.35 -8.26
CA PRO A 329 -17.73 -15.52 -8.22
C PRO A 329 -18.65 -15.81 -7.02
N THR A 330 -18.60 -17.05 -6.51
CA THR A 330 -19.37 -17.49 -5.34
C THR A 330 -18.60 -17.36 -4.04
N HIS A 331 -17.35 -16.88 -4.06
CA HIS A 331 -16.52 -16.84 -2.87
C HIS A 331 -17.11 -15.85 -1.84
N PRO A 332 -17.36 -16.27 -0.60
CA PRO A 332 -18.09 -15.45 0.37
C PRO A 332 -17.33 -14.17 0.76
N LEU A 333 -15.99 -14.21 0.80
CA LEU A 333 -15.18 -13.00 1.02
C LEU A 333 -15.30 -12.00 -0.13
N LEU A 334 -15.46 -12.44 -1.37
CA LEU A 334 -15.67 -11.52 -2.49
C LEU A 334 -17.03 -10.82 -2.37
N ASN A 335 -18.07 -11.55 -1.95
CA ASN A 335 -19.37 -10.96 -1.61
C ASN A 335 -19.26 -9.96 -0.44
N PHE A 336 -18.42 -10.24 0.55
CA PHE A 336 -18.13 -9.31 1.64
C PHE A 336 -17.45 -8.03 1.15
N VAL A 337 -16.48 -8.12 0.24
CA VAL A 337 -15.84 -6.95 -0.41
C VAL A 337 -16.88 -6.11 -1.15
N PHE A 338 -17.73 -6.73 -1.98
CA PHE A 338 -18.78 -6.00 -2.70
C PHE A 338 -19.78 -5.30 -1.78
N LYS A 339 -20.20 -5.95 -0.69
CA LYS A 339 -21.06 -5.32 0.32
C LYS A 339 -20.37 -4.15 1.00
N SER A 340 -19.06 -4.23 1.20
CA SER A 340 -18.26 -3.19 1.87
C SER A 340 -18.08 -1.93 1.03
N LEU A 341 -18.30 -1.99 -0.29
CA LEU A 341 -18.34 -0.80 -1.17
C LEU A 341 -19.46 0.19 -0.79
N GLN A 342 -20.53 -0.27 -0.16
CA GLN A 342 -21.62 0.60 0.30
C GLN A 342 -21.27 1.37 1.59
N VAL A 343 -20.14 1.03 2.24
CA VAL A 343 -19.74 1.59 3.53
C VAL A 343 -18.60 2.61 3.32
N PRO A 344 -18.81 3.91 3.55
CA PRO A 344 -17.82 4.96 3.22
C PRO A 344 -16.43 4.78 3.87
N THR A 345 -16.38 4.21 5.08
CA THR A 345 -15.12 3.98 5.82
C THR A 345 -14.30 2.82 5.25
N SER A 346 -14.95 1.90 4.53
CA SER A 346 -14.36 0.70 3.92
C SER A 346 -14.27 0.78 2.40
N PHE A 347 -14.83 1.82 1.77
CA PHE A 347 -14.87 1.96 0.31
C PHE A 347 -13.47 1.86 -0.32
N ASP A 348 -12.52 2.68 0.14
CA ASP A 348 -11.16 2.74 -0.43
C ASP A 348 -10.48 1.36 -0.43
N VAL A 349 -10.43 0.72 0.74
CA VAL A 349 -9.79 -0.58 0.87
C VAL A 349 -10.53 -1.67 0.08
N SER A 350 -11.85 -1.55 -0.09
CA SER A 350 -12.63 -2.48 -0.91
C SER A 350 -12.29 -2.34 -2.40
N ILE A 351 -12.17 -1.09 -2.88
CA ILE A 351 -11.72 -0.79 -4.25
C ILE A 351 -10.29 -1.30 -4.45
N GLU A 352 -9.38 -1.02 -3.52
CA GLU A 352 -7.98 -1.52 -3.57
C GLU A 352 -7.92 -3.05 -3.65
N VAL A 353 -8.74 -3.77 -2.86
CA VAL A 353 -8.80 -5.25 -2.93
C VAL A 353 -9.23 -5.72 -4.32
N LEU A 354 -10.26 -5.10 -4.90
CA LEU A 354 -10.75 -5.49 -6.22
C LEU A 354 -9.73 -5.20 -7.33
N ILE A 355 -9.07 -4.04 -7.28
CA ILE A 355 -8.01 -3.68 -8.22
C ILE A 355 -6.84 -4.66 -8.09
N GLU A 356 -6.35 -4.91 -6.89
CA GLU A 356 -5.23 -5.82 -6.67
C GLU A 356 -5.55 -7.24 -7.15
N LEU A 357 -6.79 -7.72 -6.94
CA LEU A 357 -7.25 -9.00 -7.48
C LEU A 357 -7.15 -9.01 -9.01
N VAL A 358 -7.56 -7.93 -9.68
CA VAL A 358 -7.47 -7.78 -11.14
C VAL A 358 -6.02 -7.76 -11.60
N CYS A 359 -5.18 -6.90 -11.04
CA CYS A 359 -3.78 -6.78 -11.40
C CYS A 359 -3.02 -8.10 -11.16
N SER A 360 -3.26 -8.75 -10.02
CA SER A 360 -2.66 -10.06 -9.70
C SER A 360 -3.09 -11.15 -10.69
N SER A 361 -4.32 -11.09 -11.21
CA SER A 361 -4.82 -12.05 -12.20
C SER A 361 -4.14 -11.93 -13.57
N ALA A 362 -3.56 -10.78 -13.89
CA ALA A 362 -2.85 -10.57 -15.17
C ALA A 362 -1.59 -11.45 -15.26
N TYR A 363 -0.92 -11.68 -14.13
CA TYR A 363 0.30 -12.50 -14.03
C TYR A 363 0.00 -14.00 -13.79
N ALA A 364 -1.15 -14.33 -13.22
CA ALA A 364 -1.56 -15.70 -12.93
C ALA A 364 -2.36 -16.31 -14.10
N ASN A 365 -1.71 -17.17 -14.90
CA ASN A 365 -2.30 -17.85 -16.07
C ASN A 365 -3.67 -18.51 -15.80
N THR A 366 -3.90 -19.02 -14.58
CA THR A 366 -5.15 -19.70 -14.18
C THR A 366 -6.32 -18.73 -14.00
N LEU A 367 -6.08 -17.52 -13.46
CA LEU A 367 -7.12 -16.56 -13.08
C LEU A 367 -7.43 -15.56 -14.20
N ARG A 368 -6.49 -15.38 -15.14
CA ARG A 368 -6.50 -14.39 -16.23
C ARG A 368 -7.80 -14.30 -17.04
N LYS A 369 -8.56 -15.40 -17.15
CA LYS A 369 -9.83 -15.42 -17.91
C LYS A 369 -11.07 -15.32 -17.03
N GLY A 370 -10.99 -15.73 -15.76
CA GLY A 370 -12.17 -15.88 -14.91
C GLY A 370 -12.52 -14.60 -14.15
N LEU A 371 -11.55 -13.97 -13.49
CA LEU A 371 -11.84 -12.85 -12.61
C LEU A 371 -12.36 -11.60 -13.35
N PRO A 372 -11.75 -11.14 -14.46
CA PRO A 372 -12.30 -10.01 -15.22
C PRO A 372 -13.75 -10.25 -15.67
N GLN A 373 -14.09 -11.47 -16.08
CA GLN A 373 -15.47 -11.84 -16.43
C GLN A 373 -16.42 -11.79 -15.24
N VAL A 374 -15.99 -12.23 -14.06
CA VAL A 374 -16.77 -12.12 -12.82
C VAL A 374 -17.04 -10.66 -12.48
N LEU A 375 -16.03 -9.80 -12.54
CA LEU A 375 -16.19 -8.37 -12.24
C LEU A 375 -17.05 -7.68 -13.29
N LEU A 376 -16.89 -8.03 -14.57
CA LEU A 376 -17.72 -7.56 -15.66
C LEU A 376 -19.20 -7.88 -15.41
N SER A 377 -19.53 -9.08 -14.94
CA SER A 377 -20.90 -9.46 -14.58
C SER A 377 -21.50 -8.64 -13.41
N ARG A 378 -20.66 -7.94 -12.63
CA ARG A 378 -21.08 -7.08 -11.51
C ARG A 378 -21.21 -5.61 -11.90
N ILE A 379 -20.68 -5.19 -13.05
CA ILE A 379 -20.76 -3.82 -13.56
C ILE A 379 -22.18 -3.26 -13.57
N PRO A 380 -23.24 -3.98 -14.01
CA PRO A 380 -24.59 -3.42 -13.97
C PRO A 380 -24.99 -2.95 -12.55
N TYR A 381 -24.68 -3.77 -11.54
CA TYR A 381 -24.96 -3.42 -10.15
C TYR A 381 -24.09 -2.25 -9.67
N LEU A 382 -22.79 -2.28 -9.93
CA LEU A 382 -21.86 -1.22 -9.51
C LEU A 382 -22.24 0.13 -10.11
N LYS A 383 -22.61 0.14 -11.40
CA LYS A 383 -23.03 1.33 -12.12
C LYS A 383 -24.32 1.90 -11.53
N GLU A 384 -25.38 1.10 -11.51
CA GLU A 384 -26.72 1.57 -11.16
C GLU A 384 -26.86 1.92 -9.67
N MET A 385 -26.27 1.11 -8.79
CA MET A 385 -26.50 1.22 -7.35
C MET A 385 -25.47 2.08 -6.63
N LEU A 386 -24.27 2.28 -7.20
CA LEU A 386 -23.16 2.97 -6.52
C LEU A 386 -22.64 4.16 -7.32
N LEU A 387 -22.33 3.99 -8.61
CA LEU A 387 -21.77 5.07 -9.43
C LEU A 387 -22.78 6.16 -9.77
N LEU A 388 -23.98 5.81 -10.26
CA LEU A 388 -25.00 6.82 -10.60
C LEU A 388 -25.40 7.70 -9.40
N PRO A 389 -25.64 7.15 -8.19
CA PRO A 389 -25.82 7.97 -7.00
C PRO A 389 -24.63 8.88 -6.71
N ALA A 390 -23.40 8.37 -6.83
CA ALA A 390 -22.18 9.15 -6.61
C ALA A 390 -22.01 10.31 -7.60
N LEU A 391 -22.34 10.09 -8.88
CA LEU A 391 -22.36 11.14 -9.91
C LEU A 391 -23.37 12.24 -9.56
N ASN A 392 -24.57 11.86 -9.10
CA ASN A 392 -25.61 12.81 -8.69
C ASN A 392 -25.21 13.60 -7.43
N SER A 393 -24.58 12.94 -6.46
CA SER A 393 -24.08 13.59 -5.25
C SER A 393 -22.72 14.28 -5.41
N ARG A 394 -22.11 14.19 -6.60
CA ARG A 394 -20.74 14.66 -6.89
C ARG A 394 -19.69 14.12 -5.91
N ASP A 395 -19.79 12.85 -5.55
CA ASP A 395 -18.79 12.19 -4.71
C ASP A 395 -17.60 11.73 -5.55
N GLU A 396 -16.65 12.65 -5.76
CA GLU A 396 -15.44 12.42 -6.57
C GLU A 396 -14.62 11.21 -6.10
N LYS A 397 -14.65 10.92 -4.80
CA LYS A 397 -13.92 9.79 -4.23
C LYS A 397 -14.50 8.48 -4.73
N VAL A 398 -15.83 8.35 -4.72
CA VAL A 398 -16.52 7.16 -5.21
C VAL A 398 -16.42 7.04 -6.73
N ILE A 399 -16.60 8.16 -7.45
CA ILE A 399 -16.48 8.21 -8.91
C ILE A 399 -15.06 7.80 -9.35
N GLY A 400 -14.02 8.39 -8.76
CA GLY A 400 -12.62 8.06 -9.06
C GLY A 400 -12.28 6.61 -8.74
N GLY A 401 -12.75 6.08 -7.61
CA GLY A 401 -12.55 4.67 -7.24
C GLY A 401 -13.16 3.70 -8.25
N PHE A 402 -14.37 3.98 -8.75
CA PHE A 402 -14.99 3.15 -9.79
C PHE A 402 -14.38 3.36 -11.16
N ALA A 403 -14.01 4.59 -11.54
CA ALA A 403 -13.31 4.87 -12.78
C ALA A 403 -12.04 4.01 -12.86
N PHE A 404 -11.21 4.05 -11.82
CA PHE A 404 -9.99 3.28 -11.77
C PHE A 404 -10.24 1.76 -11.77
N LEU A 405 -11.16 1.25 -10.95
CA LEU A 405 -11.51 -0.18 -10.94
C LEU A 405 -11.99 -0.68 -12.31
N MET A 406 -12.92 0.04 -12.95
CA MET A 406 -13.48 -0.37 -14.24
C MET A 406 -12.45 -0.30 -15.36
N SER A 407 -11.56 0.70 -15.32
CA SER A 407 -10.41 0.79 -16.24
C SER A 407 -9.47 -0.39 -16.07
N GLU A 408 -9.13 -0.80 -14.84
CA GLU A 408 -8.28 -1.97 -14.59
C GLU A 408 -8.94 -3.28 -15.07
N VAL A 409 -10.25 -3.46 -14.84
CA VAL A 409 -11.00 -4.63 -15.32
C VAL A 409 -10.94 -4.73 -16.85
N GLY A 410 -11.15 -3.60 -17.54
CA GLY A 410 -11.09 -3.55 -19.01
C GLY A 410 -9.70 -3.82 -19.56
N GLN A 411 -8.67 -3.25 -18.94
CA GLN A 411 -7.26 -3.43 -19.34
C GLN A 411 -6.77 -4.87 -19.12
N ALA A 412 -7.23 -5.55 -18.07
CA ALA A 412 -6.85 -6.94 -17.81
C ALA A 412 -7.43 -7.92 -18.85
N ALA A 413 -8.54 -7.56 -19.51
CA ALA A 413 -9.20 -8.41 -20.49
C ALA A 413 -9.83 -7.61 -21.66
N PRO A 414 -9.03 -6.93 -22.51
CA PRO A 414 -9.54 -6.13 -23.61
C PRO A 414 -10.34 -6.95 -24.63
N ALA A 415 -9.99 -8.23 -24.78
CA ALA A 415 -10.73 -9.17 -25.60
C ALA A 415 -12.19 -9.35 -25.16
N LEU A 416 -12.46 -9.41 -23.84
CA LEU A 416 -13.82 -9.53 -23.30
C LEU A 416 -14.63 -8.25 -23.54
N ILE A 417 -13.97 -7.09 -23.49
CA ILE A 417 -14.63 -5.82 -23.80
C ILE A 417 -14.99 -5.77 -25.28
N ALA A 418 -14.06 -6.16 -26.16
CA ALA A 418 -14.25 -6.19 -27.61
C ALA A 418 -15.34 -7.17 -28.09
N GLU A 419 -15.78 -8.13 -27.26
CA GLU A 419 -16.96 -8.97 -27.54
C GLU A 419 -18.27 -8.16 -27.58
N ALA A 420 -18.27 -6.90 -27.10
CA ALA A 420 -19.41 -5.99 -27.10
C ALA A 420 -20.66 -6.58 -26.43
N SER A 421 -20.47 -7.35 -25.35
CA SER A 421 -21.59 -7.82 -24.53
C SER A 421 -22.31 -6.63 -23.88
N PRO A 422 -23.58 -6.80 -23.45
CA PRO A 422 -24.31 -5.75 -22.74
C PRO A 422 -23.56 -5.21 -21.51
N GLU A 423 -22.86 -6.09 -20.78
CA GLU A 423 -22.04 -5.73 -19.62
C GLU A 423 -20.78 -4.94 -20.02
N ALA A 424 -20.11 -5.31 -21.12
CA ALA A 424 -18.97 -4.59 -21.66
C ALA A 424 -19.36 -3.17 -22.12
N LEU A 425 -20.49 -3.03 -22.81
CA LEU A 425 -21.01 -1.73 -23.21
C LEU A 425 -21.44 -0.90 -22.00
N MET A 426 -22.00 -1.51 -20.95
CA MET A 426 -22.29 -0.80 -19.70
C MET A 426 -21.04 -0.35 -18.95
N LEU A 427 -19.94 -1.11 -19.03
CA LEU A 427 -18.65 -0.70 -18.47
C LEU A 427 -18.12 0.54 -19.22
N ALA A 428 -18.15 0.52 -20.56
CA ALA A 428 -17.74 1.65 -21.38
C ALA A 428 -18.60 2.89 -21.10
N ASP A 429 -19.93 2.74 -21.01
CA ASP A 429 -20.85 3.84 -20.69
C ASP A 429 -20.65 4.41 -19.27
N ALA A 430 -20.37 3.54 -18.29
CA ALA A 430 -20.01 3.97 -16.94
C ALA A 430 -18.71 4.80 -16.94
N LEU A 431 -17.68 4.34 -17.66
CA LEU A 431 -16.43 5.09 -17.81
C LEU A 431 -16.63 6.41 -18.55
N LEU A 432 -17.45 6.46 -19.62
CA LEU A 432 -17.80 7.70 -20.30
C LEU A 432 -18.47 8.71 -19.35
N SER A 433 -19.34 8.22 -18.45
CA SER A 433 -19.97 9.04 -17.42
C SER A 433 -18.94 9.61 -16.44
N CYS A 434 -17.91 8.83 -16.08
CA CYS A 434 -16.78 9.29 -15.27
C CYS A 434 -15.91 10.32 -16.00
N VAL A 435 -15.61 10.10 -17.29
CA VAL A 435 -14.81 11.05 -18.10
C VAL A 435 -15.54 12.38 -18.26
N SER A 436 -16.85 12.32 -18.50
CA SER A 436 -17.69 13.51 -18.67
C SER A 436 -17.95 14.26 -17.36
N PHE A 437 -17.59 13.67 -16.21
CA PHE A 437 -17.81 14.28 -14.91
C PHE A 437 -16.97 15.57 -14.76
N PRO A 438 -17.60 16.70 -14.37
CA PRO A 438 -16.89 17.96 -14.24
C PRO A 438 -16.13 18.06 -12.90
N SER A 439 -14.97 17.41 -12.80
CA SER A 439 -14.03 17.59 -11.67
C SER A 439 -13.13 18.81 -11.84
N GLU A 440 -12.49 19.28 -10.76
CA GLU A 440 -11.57 20.43 -10.79
C GLU A 440 -10.14 20.05 -11.23
N ASP A 441 -9.72 18.80 -11.04
CA ASP A 441 -8.31 18.35 -11.08
C ASP A 441 -7.97 17.40 -12.24
N TRP A 442 -8.93 17.09 -13.12
CA TRP A 442 -8.80 16.14 -14.23
C TRP A 442 -8.30 14.73 -13.86
N GLU A 443 -8.13 14.39 -12.57
CA GLU A 443 -7.60 13.10 -12.14
C GLU A 443 -8.50 11.93 -12.58
N ILE A 444 -9.82 12.12 -12.48
CA ILE A 444 -10.81 11.12 -12.88
C ILE A 444 -10.71 10.79 -14.37
N PRO A 445 -10.85 11.74 -15.32
CA PRO A 445 -10.74 11.41 -16.74
C PRO A 445 -9.33 10.91 -17.11
N ASP A 446 -8.27 11.47 -16.53
CA ASP A 446 -6.88 11.05 -16.79
C ASP A 446 -6.65 9.58 -16.43
N SER A 447 -7.18 9.14 -15.27
CA SER A 447 -7.08 7.75 -14.81
C SER A 447 -7.69 6.72 -15.77
N THR A 448 -8.58 7.14 -16.68
CA THR A 448 -9.24 6.24 -17.63
C THR A 448 -8.52 6.10 -18.97
N LEU A 449 -7.56 6.99 -19.28
CA LEU A 449 -6.97 7.10 -20.62
C LEU A 449 -6.28 5.81 -21.06
N GLN A 450 -5.53 5.16 -20.17
CA GLN A 450 -4.83 3.91 -20.47
C GLN A 450 -5.78 2.78 -20.89
N PHE A 451 -6.98 2.72 -20.29
CA PHE A 451 -8.01 1.78 -20.72
C PHE A 451 -8.46 2.07 -22.15
N TRP A 452 -8.75 3.33 -22.47
CA TRP A 452 -9.22 3.71 -23.80
C TRP A 452 -8.16 3.46 -24.88
N CYS A 453 -6.89 3.79 -24.61
CA CYS A 453 -5.78 3.47 -25.52
C CYS A 453 -5.64 1.96 -25.72
N SER A 454 -5.66 1.18 -24.63
CA SER A 454 -5.57 -0.28 -24.68
C SER A 454 -6.70 -0.92 -25.49
N LEU A 455 -7.94 -0.45 -25.29
CA LEU A 455 -9.10 -0.91 -26.05
C LEU A 455 -9.00 -0.52 -27.53
N ALA A 456 -8.62 0.72 -27.82
CA ALA A 456 -8.50 1.21 -29.19
C ALA A 456 -7.41 0.44 -29.97
N SER A 457 -6.22 0.31 -29.37
CA SER A 457 -5.13 -0.50 -29.89
C SER A 457 -5.54 -1.96 -30.14
N TYR A 458 -6.28 -2.56 -29.21
CA TYR A 458 -6.80 -3.92 -29.39
C TYR A 458 -7.77 -4.04 -30.57
N LEU A 459 -8.70 -3.08 -30.71
CA LEU A 459 -9.68 -3.05 -31.81
C LEU A 459 -9.02 -2.82 -33.17
N LEU A 460 -8.01 -1.94 -33.25
CA LEU A 460 -7.22 -1.69 -34.46
C LEU A 460 -6.38 -2.91 -34.86
N GLY A 461 -5.91 -3.69 -33.87
CA GLY A 461 -5.14 -4.90 -34.09
C GLY A 461 -5.95 -6.14 -34.48
N LEU A 462 -7.29 -6.06 -34.56
CA LEU A 462 -8.12 -7.19 -34.95
C LEU A 462 -7.87 -7.59 -36.43
N ASP A 463 -7.59 -8.87 -36.63
CA ASP A 463 -7.12 -9.41 -37.91
C ASP A 463 -8.14 -9.21 -39.06
N LEU A 464 -7.67 -8.61 -40.17
CA LEU A 464 -8.46 -8.28 -41.36
C LEU A 464 -9.01 -9.53 -42.08
N SER A 465 -8.52 -10.72 -41.73
CA SER A 465 -8.99 -12.01 -42.26
C SER A 465 -10.44 -12.34 -41.88
N LYS A 466 -11.01 -11.67 -40.86
CA LYS A 466 -12.42 -11.76 -40.45
C LYS A 466 -13.17 -10.44 -40.61
N ALA A 467 -12.99 -9.79 -41.77
CA ALA A 467 -13.49 -8.44 -42.05
C ALA A 467 -14.95 -8.19 -41.63
N ASP A 468 -15.87 -9.14 -41.85
CA ASP A 468 -17.29 -8.96 -41.53
C ASP A 468 -17.56 -8.91 -40.01
N SER A 469 -16.92 -9.76 -39.20
CA SER A 469 -17.10 -9.71 -37.74
C SER A 469 -16.36 -8.53 -37.12
N THR A 470 -15.19 -8.19 -37.64
CA THR A 470 -14.41 -7.04 -37.16
C THR A 470 -15.13 -5.73 -37.45
N LYS A 471 -15.74 -5.60 -38.63
CA LYS A 471 -16.54 -4.44 -39.00
C LYS A 471 -17.76 -4.26 -38.10
N ASN A 472 -18.49 -5.34 -37.81
CA ASN A 472 -19.63 -5.28 -36.88
C ASN A 472 -19.22 -4.80 -35.48
N ILE A 473 -18.05 -5.22 -34.97
CA ILE A 473 -17.54 -4.78 -33.67
C ILE A 473 -17.17 -3.28 -33.71
N LEU A 474 -16.45 -2.85 -34.75
CA LEU A 474 -16.09 -1.44 -34.93
C LEU A 474 -17.33 -0.54 -35.08
N ASP A 475 -18.37 -1.01 -35.77
CA ASP A 475 -19.64 -0.29 -35.90
C ASP A 475 -20.34 -0.10 -34.54
N VAL A 476 -20.20 -1.06 -33.62
CA VAL A 476 -20.74 -0.96 -32.25
C VAL A 476 -19.92 0.00 -31.38
N PHE A 477 -18.59 0.00 -31.50
CA PHE A 477 -17.72 0.86 -30.70
C PHE A 477 -17.54 2.27 -31.26
N SER A 478 -17.80 2.49 -32.55
CA SER A 478 -17.77 3.82 -33.19
C SER A 478 -18.54 4.90 -32.41
N PRO A 479 -19.82 4.71 -32.03
CA PRO A 479 -20.54 5.69 -31.21
C PRO A 479 -19.94 5.89 -29.81
N VAL A 480 -19.31 4.86 -29.23
CA VAL A 480 -18.64 4.94 -27.94
C VAL A 480 -17.41 5.86 -28.04
N PHE A 481 -16.55 5.67 -29.05
CA PHE A 481 -15.38 6.51 -29.27
C PHE A 481 -15.73 7.92 -29.73
N LEU A 482 -16.84 8.12 -30.44
CA LEU A 482 -17.38 9.45 -30.73
C LEU A 482 -17.78 10.19 -29.45
N THR A 483 -18.49 9.51 -28.55
CA THR A 483 -18.90 10.09 -27.26
C THR A 483 -17.68 10.36 -26.38
N LEU A 484 -16.68 9.47 -26.40
CA LEU A 484 -15.40 9.68 -25.72
C LEU A 484 -14.70 10.94 -26.24
N LEU A 485 -14.62 11.11 -27.56
CA LEU A 485 -14.02 12.29 -28.16
C LEU A 485 -14.72 13.57 -27.70
N ASP A 486 -16.06 13.60 -27.76
CA ASP A 486 -16.84 14.75 -27.30
C ASP A 486 -16.55 15.05 -25.79
N ALA A 487 -16.49 14.03 -24.95
CA ALA A 487 -16.20 14.17 -23.52
C ALA A 487 -14.77 14.67 -23.26
N LEU A 488 -13.75 14.09 -23.92
CA LEU A 488 -12.35 14.50 -23.76
C LEU A 488 -12.14 15.94 -24.25
N LEU A 489 -12.73 16.30 -25.39
CA LEU A 489 -12.66 17.66 -25.92
C LEU A 489 -13.31 18.66 -24.96
N LEU A 490 -14.48 18.33 -24.39
CA LEU A 490 -15.14 19.17 -23.39
C LEU A 490 -14.27 19.38 -22.15
N ARG A 491 -13.62 18.31 -21.65
CA ARG A 491 -12.75 18.39 -20.47
C ARG A 491 -11.43 19.11 -20.74
N ALA A 492 -10.93 19.07 -21.97
CA ALA A 492 -9.69 19.73 -22.36
C ALA A 492 -9.87 21.21 -22.73
N GLN A 493 -11.10 21.76 -22.75
CA GLN A 493 -11.33 23.19 -22.98
C GLN A 493 -10.82 24.06 -21.83
N VAL A 494 -10.27 25.23 -22.17
CA VAL A 494 -9.98 26.29 -21.18
C VAL A 494 -11.29 27.05 -20.95
N VAL A 495 -11.91 26.84 -19.80
CA VAL A 495 -13.08 27.65 -19.41
C VAL A 495 -12.58 28.88 -18.64
N ASP A 496 -13.15 30.06 -18.92
CA ASP A 496 -12.78 31.34 -18.27
C ASP A 496 -12.76 31.27 -16.74
N THR A 497 -13.58 30.40 -16.14
CA THR A 497 -13.68 30.20 -14.69
C THR A 497 -12.49 29.49 -14.06
N VAL A 498 -11.67 28.81 -14.86
CA VAL A 498 -10.55 27.96 -14.41
C VAL A 498 -9.21 28.71 -14.47
N CYS A 499 -9.16 29.83 -15.19
CA CYS A 499 -7.98 30.67 -15.29
C CYS A 499 -7.85 31.60 -14.09
N THR A 500 -6.69 31.58 -13.42
CA THR A 500 -6.37 32.60 -12.42
C THR A 500 -5.80 33.84 -13.12
N VAL A 501 -6.40 35.01 -12.87
CA VAL A 501 -5.86 36.28 -13.38
C VAL A 501 -4.71 36.69 -12.48
N ASN A 502 -3.47 36.41 -12.89
CA ASN A 502 -2.27 36.97 -12.28
C ASN A 502 -1.64 37.98 -13.25
N ASN A 503 -1.63 39.27 -12.87
CA ASN A 503 -1.05 40.35 -13.66
C ASN A 503 -1.56 40.45 -15.13
N GLY A 504 -2.80 40.07 -15.40
CA GLY A 504 -3.41 40.17 -16.73
C GLY A 504 -3.02 39.07 -17.72
N ALA A 505 -2.28 38.04 -17.29
CA ALA A 505 -2.04 36.83 -18.06
C ALA A 505 -3.03 35.72 -17.66
N PHE A 506 -3.64 35.07 -18.65
CA PHE A 506 -4.39 33.83 -18.45
C PHE A 506 -3.40 32.70 -18.13
N VAL A 507 -3.48 32.13 -16.93
CA VAL A 507 -2.65 30.98 -16.54
C VAL A 507 -3.49 29.72 -16.62
N ILE A 508 -3.10 28.82 -17.52
CA ILE A 508 -3.66 27.47 -17.64
C ILE A 508 -3.15 26.63 -16.45
N PRO A 509 -4.00 25.91 -15.71
CA PRO A 509 -3.54 25.05 -14.63
C PRO A 509 -2.61 23.93 -15.11
N ASP A 510 -1.58 23.61 -14.33
CA ASP A 510 -0.63 22.53 -14.64
C ASP A 510 -1.34 21.19 -14.85
N GLY A 511 -2.42 20.91 -14.10
CA GLY A 511 -3.23 19.71 -14.27
C GLY A 511 -3.88 19.61 -15.66
N LEU A 512 -4.37 20.71 -16.20
CA LEU A 512 -4.93 20.75 -17.57
C LEU A 512 -3.85 20.59 -18.63
N ILE A 513 -2.66 21.16 -18.41
CA ILE A 513 -1.51 20.99 -19.31
C ILE A 513 -1.11 19.51 -19.36
N ASN A 514 -0.98 18.86 -18.19
CA ASN A 514 -0.65 17.45 -18.09
C ASN A 514 -1.72 16.58 -18.76
N PHE A 515 -2.99 16.82 -18.46
CA PHE A 515 -4.11 16.10 -19.07
C PHE A 515 -4.08 16.21 -20.60
N ARG A 516 -3.93 17.42 -21.16
CA ARG A 516 -3.83 17.65 -22.61
C ARG A 516 -2.66 16.92 -23.25
N THR A 517 -1.53 16.84 -22.55
CA THR A 517 -0.35 16.10 -23.03
C THR A 517 -0.65 14.59 -23.10
N ASN A 518 -1.36 14.06 -22.10
CA ASN A 518 -1.75 12.65 -22.05
C ASN A 518 -2.81 12.28 -23.10
N LEU A 519 -3.51 13.25 -23.71
CA LEU A 519 -4.52 12.98 -24.75
C LEU A 519 -3.92 12.62 -26.11
N GLU A 520 -2.63 12.86 -26.35
CA GLU A 520 -2.03 12.72 -27.69
C GLU A 520 -2.25 11.31 -28.28
N GLU A 521 -1.93 10.27 -27.51
CA GLU A 521 -2.04 8.88 -27.95
C GLU A 521 -3.50 8.51 -28.27
N ILE A 522 -4.43 8.79 -27.34
CA ILE A 522 -5.83 8.40 -27.53
C ILE A 522 -6.50 9.17 -28.67
N LEU A 523 -6.14 10.43 -28.91
CA LEU A 523 -6.71 11.21 -30.01
C LEU A 523 -6.27 10.65 -31.38
N VAL A 524 -5.03 10.18 -31.49
CA VAL A 524 -4.53 9.50 -32.68
C VAL A 524 -5.30 8.19 -32.90
N ASP A 525 -5.46 7.39 -31.86
CA ASP A 525 -6.17 6.11 -31.92
C ASP A 525 -7.65 6.29 -32.30
N ILE A 526 -8.33 7.29 -31.72
CA ILE A 526 -9.71 7.66 -32.08
C ILE A 526 -9.80 8.06 -33.56
N CYS A 527 -8.86 8.86 -34.05
CA CYS A 527 -8.84 9.27 -35.46
C CYS A 527 -8.67 8.07 -36.40
N GLN A 528 -7.88 7.07 -36.02
CA GLN A 528 -7.72 5.84 -36.80
C GLN A 528 -9.00 4.98 -36.81
N LEU A 529 -9.70 4.89 -35.67
CA LEU A 529 -10.94 4.12 -35.53
C LEU A 529 -12.13 4.75 -36.27
N LEU A 530 -12.34 6.06 -36.10
CA LEU A 530 -13.48 6.79 -36.67
C LEU A 530 -13.24 7.24 -38.11
N GLY A 531 -11.98 7.33 -38.51
CA GLY A 531 -11.56 7.87 -39.78
C GLY A 531 -11.36 9.41 -39.74
N PRO A 532 -10.44 9.96 -40.56
CA PRO A 532 -10.07 11.37 -40.50
C PRO A 532 -11.23 12.35 -40.75
N SER A 533 -12.19 11.99 -41.60
CA SER A 533 -13.29 12.89 -41.96
C SER A 533 -14.24 13.17 -40.79
N ILE A 534 -14.64 12.12 -40.06
CA ILE A 534 -15.56 12.24 -38.93
C ILE A 534 -14.85 12.92 -37.76
N TYR A 535 -13.60 12.52 -37.51
CA TYR A 535 -12.76 13.11 -36.48
C TYR A 535 -12.58 14.63 -36.69
N MET A 536 -12.17 15.04 -37.89
CA MET A 536 -11.96 16.46 -38.21
C MET A 536 -13.25 17.28 -38.12
N GLN A 537 -14.39 16.73 -38.58
CA GLN A 537 -15.68 17.41 -38.46
C GLN A 537 -15.99 17.72 -36.98
N LYS A 538 -15.82 16.75 -36.09
CA LYS A 538 -16.08 16.91 -34.66
C LYS A 538 -15.16 17.91 -33.98
N VAL A 539 -13.86 17.84 -34.26
CA VAL A 539 -12.87 18.79 -33.70
C VAL A 539 -13.16 20.23 -34.14
N LEU A 540 -13.59 20.42 -35.39
CA LEU A 540 -13.94 21.74 -35.94
C LEU A 540 -15.27 22.29 -35.37
N GLU A 541 -16.27 21.43 -35.13
CA GLU A 541 -17.53 21.80 -34.50
C GLU A 541 -17.35 22.24 -33.03
N ALA A 542 -16.33 21.73 -32.34
CA ALA A 542 -16.06 22.02 -30.94
C ALA A 542 -15.36 23.37 -30.67
N GLU A 543 -15.29 24.30 -31.63
CA GLU A 543 -14.70 25.65 -31.52
C GLU A 543 -13.25 25.72 -30.99
N TRP A 544 -12.45 24.66 -31.14
CA TRP A 544 -11.06 24.59 -30.66
C TRP A 544 -10.09 25.60 -31.31
N LEU A 545 -10.46 26.20 -32.44
CA LEU A 545 -9.60 27.12 -33.19
C LEU A 545 -9.46 28.51 -32.55
N SER A 546 -10.13 28.79 -31.43
CA SER A 546 -10.07 30.11 -30.78
C SER A 546 -8.98 30.25 -29.70
N TYR A 547 -8.33 29.16 -29.26
CA TYR A 547 -7.40 29.20 -28.11
C TYR A 547 -6.17 28.27 -28.22
N PHE A 548 -5.73 27.93 -29.43
CA PHE A 548 -4.42 27.31 -29.68
C PHE A 548 -3.31 28.35 -29.78
#